data_AF-A0A9E8SMA0-F1
#
_entry.id   AF-A0A9E8SMA0-F1
#
_cell.length_a   1.000
_cell.length_b   1.000
_cell.length_c   1.000
_cell.angle_alpha   90.00
_cell.angle_beta   90.00
_cell.angle_gamma   90.00
#
_symmetry.space_group_name_H-M   'P 1'
#
loop_
_entity.id
_entity.type
_entity.pdbx_description
1 polymer ?
#
loop_
_entity_poly.entity_id
_entity_poly.type
_entity_poly.pdbx_seq_one_letter_code
_entity_poly.pdbx_strand_id
1 'polypeptide(L)'
;MMISIAIIIGVYVISLAVVFLVVATNQRWITVLKTLFGAIVIGGMLTYLMLFEFNRRPIFLDEEADALELLADLGQHAIDDHVSLSENEIILIDVSRHAQLVPNAQPLFEDSTAQLLITDRAKLAKLFNWLGKDGVRERLGVVVCDVLLDYPTRSDDTLKTSFQKLIDTNQLLFAKSNGMDSLREQYWFGGNDIGRSVDITEYDGKYFSQPLLDENHRPTLPYELYMRQKWLSHDSTWFLPTSLKWVFKEYSSKDRSGKLVSNWMIPDLFLTDELAAGRPVSEPTTIFEKIGRGLLGLFFELNQPENETGEHILFPVSLGAATQSTGQDLILNALANKGNKHVTIFIGSFSDERDIHKTAFGEIHGGLIIMNAYLNLMSQHHYVEPGYAMMLFVLFTLVAWRLIHRIRVISKANTDVTRKFRDRETNDSGFWKGAYYYIEEYFVNPSHYWILLAILLISILFFNRLVNVMAIAIILAAIDFSIRALYKAIIK
;
A
#
# COMPACT_ATOMS: atom_id res chain seq x y z
N MET A 1 -9.16 15.72 6.34
CA MET A 1 -9.36 15.35 7.75
C MET A 1 -10.81 15.54 8.23
N MET A 2 -11.41 16.72 8.05
CA MET A 2 -12.77 17.01 8.55
C MET A 2 -13.87 16.08 8.03
N ILE A 3 -13.84 15.68 6.75
CA ILE A 3 -14.84 14.76 6.16
C ILE A 3 -14.77 13.38 6.83
N SER A 4 -13.57 12.79 6.96
CA SER A 4 -13.38 11.50 7.63
C SER A 4 -13.84 11.54 9.10
N ILE A 5 -13.56 12.64 9.82
CA ILE A 5 -14.05 12.83 11.19
C ILE A 5 -15.59 12.88 11.23
N ALA A 6 -16.21 13.61 10.30
CA ALA A 6 -17.68 13.67 10.21
C ALA A 6 -18.30 12.30 9.90
N ILE A 7 -17.67 11.50 9.03
CA ILE A 7 -18.09 10.12 8.73
C ILE A 7 -17.97 9.24 9.98
N ILE A 8 -16.84 9.29 10.70
CA ILE A 8 -16.63 8.53 11.93
C ILE A 8 -17.67 8.90 13.00
N ILE A 9 -17.92 10.21 13.20
CA ILE A 9 -18.95 10.69 14.13
C ILE A 9 -20.34 10.21 13.70
N GLY A 10 -20.67 10.28 12.41
CA GLY A 10 -21.94 9.79 11.88
C GLY A 10 -22.12 8.29 12.11
N VAL A 11 -21.08 7.49 11.82
CA VAL A 11 -21.04 6.05 12.09
C VAL A 11 -21.30 5.74 13.56
N TYR A 12 -20.62 6.47 14.43
CA TYR A 12 -20.75 6.33 15.87
C TYR A 12 -22.16 6.69 16.38
N VAL A 13 -22.75 7.81 15.92
CA VAL A 13 -24.11 8.23 16.30
C VAL A 13 -25.16 7.21 15.85
N ILE A 14 -25.05 6.71 14.60
CA ILE A 14 -25.95 5.67 14.08
C ILE A 14 -25.82 4.40 14.92
N SER A 15 -24.59 3.99 15.24
CA SER A 15 -24.35 2.81 16.08
C SER A 15 -25.01 2.94 17.46
N LEU A 16 -24.92 4.12 18.09
CA LEU A 16 -25.61 4.40 19.35
C LEU A 16 -27.13 4.37 19.23
N ALA A 17 -27.69 4.96 18.17
CA ALA A 17 -29.13 4.96 17.92
C ALA A 17 -29.67 3.54 17.73
N VAL A 18 -28.94 2.71 16.99
CA VAL A 18 -29.24 1.29 16.81
C VAL A 18 -29.21 0.54 18.14
N VAL A 19 -28.16 0.72 18.95
CA VAL A 19 -28.08 0.10 20.28
C VAL A 19 -29.23 0.55 21.18
N PHE A 20 -29.59 1.83 21.17
CA PHE A 20 -30.72 2.35 21.92
C PHE A 20 -32.05 1.69 21.53
N LEU A 21 -32.33 1.58 20.22
CA LEU A 21 -33.52 0.91 19.68
C LEU A 21 -33.57 -0.59 20.03
N VAL A 22 -32.41 -1.22 20.16
CA VAL A 22 -32.25 -2.62 20.57
C VAL A 22 -32.57 -2.80 22.05
N VAL A 23 -32.13 -1.87 22.90
CA VAL A 23 -32.29 -1.93 24.36
C VAL A 23 -33.72 -1.57 24.80
N ALA A 24 -34.40 -0.66 24.10
CA ALA A 24 -35.69 -0.11 24.53
C ALA A 24 -36.91 -1.06 24.47
N THR A 25 -36.78 -2.31 24.00
CA THR A 25 -37.93 -3.25 23.84
C THR A 25 -37.75 -4.58 24.56
N ASN A 26 -38.77 -4.99 25.32
CA ASN A 26 -38.72 -6.11 26.27
C ASN A 26 -39.14 -7.48 25.70
N GLN A 27 -39.42 -7.59 24.39
CA GLN A 27 -39.92 -8.83 23.79
C GLN A 27 -38.79 -9.72 23.26
N ARG A 28 -38.56 -10.88 23.90
CA ARG A 28 -37.37 -11.75 23.71
C ARG A 28 -36.97 -12.04 22.24
N TRP A 29 -37.91 -12.42 21.38
CA TRP A 29 -37.61 -12.74 19.97
C TRP A 29 -37.22 -11.51 19.15
N ILE A 30 -37.93 -10.40 19.39
CA ILE A 30 -37.61 -9.09 18.80
C ILE A 30 -36.22 -8.66 19.28
N THR A 31 -35.87 -8.92 20.54
CA THR A 31 -34.57 -8.59 21.10
C THR A 31 -33.43 -9.30 20.37
N VAL A 32 -33.53 -10.60 20.06
CA VAL A 32 -32.49 -11.34 19.31
C VAL A 32 -32.30 -10.75 17.92
N LEU A 33 -33.39 -10.63 17.15
CA LEU A 33 -33.40 -10.05 15.80
C LEU A 33 -32.83 -8.64 15.77
N LYS A 34 -33.19 -7.79 16.75
CA LYS A 34 -32.64 -6.45 16.89
C LYS A 34 -31.13 -6.47 17.15
N THR A 35 -30.62 -7.36 18.01
CA THR A 35 -29.16 -7.51 18.23
C THR A 35 -28.45 -7.85 16.93
N LEU A 36 -29.00 -8.81 16.20
CA LEU A 36 -28.37 -9.31 14.98
C LEU A 36 -28.37 -8.22 13.93
N PHE A 37 -29.50 -7.54 13.73
CA PHE A 37 -29.60 -6.38 12.85
C PHE A 37 -28.62 -5.27 13.26
N GLY A 38 -28.53 -4.96 14.54
CA GLY A 38 -27.59 -3.94 15.01
C GLY A 38 -26.13 -4.32 14.82
N ALA A 39 -25.79 -5.59 15.04
CA ALA A 39 -24.46 -6.11 14.76
C ALA A 39 -24.12 -6.05 13.27
N ILE A 40 -25.08 -6.38 12.39
CA ILE A 40 -24.93 -6.31 10.93
C ILE A 40 -24.66 -4.86 10.50
N VAL A 41 -25.41 -3.89 11.04
CA VAL A 41 -25.22 -2.46 10.71
C VAL A 41 -23.84 -2.00 11.16
N ILE A 42 -23.45 -2.24 12.42
CA ILE A 42 -22.13 -1.84 12.93
C ILE A 42 -21.02 -2.56 12.16
N GLY A 43 -21.16 -3.85 11.90
CA GLY A 43 -20.21 -4.64 11.12
C GLY A 43 -20.01 -4.06 9.71
N GLY A 44 -21.10 -3.77 9.00
CA GLY A 44 -21.05 -3.11 7.69
C GLY A 44 -20.38 -1.74 7.72
N MET A 45 -20.60 -0.96 8.78
CA MET A 45 -19.93 0.34 8.96
C MET A 45 -18.44 0.18 9.22
N LEU A 46 -18.03 -0.76 10.06
CA LEU A 46 -16.61 -1.04 10.31
C LEU A 46 -15.92 -1.55 9.05
N THR A 47 -16.58 -2.40 8.25
CA THR A 47 -16.07 -2.82 6.94
C THR A 47 -15.88 -1.64 6.00
N TYR A 48 -16.87 -0.75 5.93
CA TYR A 48 -16.78 0.46 5.12
C TYR A 48 -15.61 1.36 5.57
N LEU A 49 -15.50 1.65 6.87
CA LEU A 49 -14.41 2.45 7.42
C LEU A 49 -13.05 1.82 7.12
N MET A 50 -12.92 0.51 7.29
CA MET A 50 -11.66 -0.19 7.00
C MET A 50 -11.30 -0.09 5.52
N LEU A 51 -12.24 -0.41 4.62
CA LEU A 51 -11.98 -0.45 3.19
C LEU A 51 -11.70 0.92 2.57
N PHE A 52 -12.38 1.97 3.04
CA PHE A 52 -12.40 3.27 2.35
C PHE A 52 -11.74 4.41 3.12
N GLU A 53 -11.78 4.41 4.45
CA GLU A 53 -11.22 5.49 5.26
C GLU A 53 -9.83 5.12 5.79
N PHE A 54 -9.70 3.98 6.48
CA PHE A 54 -8.43 3.59 7.10
C PHE A 54 -7.36 3.18 6.10
N ASN A 55 -7.75 2.62 4.95
CA ASN A 55 -6.81 2.41 3.85
C ASN A 55 -6.30 3.73 3.23
N ARG A 56 -7.05 4.83 3.34
CA ARG A 56 -6.66 6.14 2.80
C ARG A 56 -5.84 6.95 3.81
N ARG A 57 -6.21 6.87 5.08
CA ARG A 57 -5.58 7.59 6.19
C ARG A 57 -5.54 6.68 7.40
N PRO A 58 -4.57 5.79 7.47
CA PRO A 58 -4.49 4.97 8.63
C PRO A 58 -3.96 5.79 9.79
N ILE A 59 -4.45 5.41 10.96
CA ILE A 59 -4.05 6.01 12.22
C ILE A 59 -2.94 5.08 12.73
N PHE A 60 -1.77 5.14 12.10
CA PHE A 60 -0.60 4.41 12.60
C PHE A 60 0.00 5.19 13.76
N LEU A 61 0.17 4.50 14.88
CA LEU A 61 1.17 4.86 15.87
C LEU A 61 2.52 4.32 15.36
N ASP A 62 3.65 4.89 15.79
CA ASP A 62 4.97 4.44 15.35
C ASP A 62 5.17 2.93 15.55
N GLU A 63 4.61 2.36 16.62
CA GLU A 63 4.68 0.93 16.93
C GLU A 63 3.98 0.04 15.90
N GLU A 64 2.98 0.56 15.18
CA GLU A 64 2.27 -0.18 14.14
C GLU A 64 3.05 -0.13 12.80
N ALA A 65 3.87 0.91 12.58
CA ALA A 65 4.85 0.92 11.48
C ALA A 65 5.98 -0.10 11.73
N ASP A 66 6.49 -0.18 12.97
CA ASP A 66 7.48 -1.20 13.35
C ASP A 66 6.92 -2.63 13.20
N ALA A 67 5.64 -2.82 13.58
CA ALA A 67 4.96 -4.09 13.37
C ALA A 67 4.76 -4.40 11.88
N LEU A 68 4.50 -3.38 11.05
CA LEU A 68 4.39 -3.50 9.61
C LEU A 68 5.70 -3.91 8.96
N GLU A 69 6.82 -3.33 9.38
CA GLU A 69 8.16 -3.70 8.93
C GLU A 69 8.44 -5.18 9.23
N LEU A 70 8.17 -5.61 10.47
CA LEU A 70 8.30 -7.02 10.87
C LEU A 70 7.38 -7.96 10.06
N LEU A 71 6.16 -7.51 9.76
CA LEU A 71 5.18 -8.29 9.00
C LEU A 71 5.47 -8.29 7.50
N ALA A 72 6.10 -7.25 6.96
CA ALA A 72 6.50 -7.17 5.55
C ALA A 72 7.58 -8.20 5.25
N ASP A 73 8.56 -8.36 6.15
CA ASP A 73 9.55 -9.43 6.08
C ASP A 73 8.88 -10.81 6.07
N LEU A 74 7.87 -11.02 6.92
CA LEU A 74 7.12 -12.28 6.95
C LEU A 74 6.28 -12.47 5.68
N GLY A 75 5.68 -11.39 5.18
CA GLY A 75 4.90 -11.37 3.94
C GLY A 75 5.74 -11.74 2.72
N GLN A 76 6.96 -11.20 2.59
CA GLN A 76 7.87 -11.53 1.49
C GLN A 76 8.18 -13.02 1.37
N HIS A 77 8.17 -13.74 2.50
CA HIS A 77 8.37 -15.19 2.49
C HIS A 77 7.07 -15.96 2.25
N ALA A 78 5.92 -15.41 2.65
CA ALA A 78 4.61 -16.02 2.42
C ALA A 78 4.07 -15.78 1.00
N ILE A 79 4.58 -14.77 0.29
CA ILE A 79 4.34 -14.54 -1.15
C ILE A 79 5.19 -15.56 -1.93
N ASP A 80 4.90 -16.84 -1.75
CA ASP A 80 5.52 -17.95 -2.50
C ASP A 80 4.80 -18.15 -3.85
N ASP A 81 3.65 -17.50 -4.03
CA ASP A 81 2.81 -17.64 -5.22
C ASP A 81 2.49 -16.28 -5.89
N HIS A 82 3.01 -16.12 -7.11
CA HIS A 82 2.28 -15.55 -8.25
C HIS A 82 2.21 -14.04 -8.52
N VAL A 83 3.10 -13.19 -7.98
CA VAL A 83 3.54 -12.11 -8.89
C VAL A 83 4.54 -12.75 -9.83
N SER A 84 4.01 -13.37 -10.88
CA SER A 84 4.79 -13.81 -12.02
C SER A 84 5.35 -12.56 -12.68
N LEU A 85 6.37 -11.96 -12.05
CA LEU A 85 7.22 -10.95 -12.64
C LEU A 85 7.82 -11.52 -13.96
N SER A 86 7.84 -12.85 -14.13
CA SER A 86 8.16 -13.53 -15.38
C SER A 86 7.30 -13.08 -16.58
N GLU A 87 6.10 -12.52 -16.35
CA GLU A 87 5.29 -11.95 -17.42
C GLU A 87 5.75 -10.56 -17.85
N ASN A 88 6.35 -9.78 -16.95
CA ASN A 88 6.80 -8.41 -17.21
C ASN A 88 8.27 -8.28 -16.83
N GLU A 89 9.16 -8.40 -17.81
CA GLU A 89 10.56 -8.11 -17.57
C GLU A 89 10.76 -6.63 -17.34
N ILE A 90 11.39 -6.34 -16.20
CA ILE A 90 11.73 -5.00 -15.76
C ILE A 90 13.25 -4.96 -15.65
N ILE A 91 13.89 -4.12 -16.47
CA ILE A 91 15.32 -3.86 -16.37
C ILE A 91 15.51 -2.60 -15.54
N LEU A 92 16.22 -2.73 -14.42
CA LEU A 92 16.56 -1.60 -13.56
C LEU A 92 17.91 -1.02 -13.98
N ILE A 93 17.93 0.27 -14.32
CA ILE A 93 19.16 1.00 -14.62
C ILE A 93 19.45 1.98 -13.49
N ASP A 94 20.46 1.66 -12.68
CA ASP A 94 20.84 2.44 -11.50
C ASP A 94 21.72 3.63 -11.89
N VAL A 95 21.28 4.85 -11.53
CA VAL A 95 22.03 6.10 -11.76
C VAL A 95 22.84 6.57 -10.54
N SER A 96 22.69 5.93 -9.38
CA SER A 96 23.22 6.39 -8.08
C SER A 96 24.73 6.68 -8.10
N ARG A 97 25.50 5.87 -8.84
CA ARG A 97 26.98 5.98 -8.93
C ARG A 97 27.48 6.81 -10.12
N HIS A 98 26.57 7.46 -10.85
CA HIS A 98 26.88 8.18 -12.07
C HIS A 98 26.49 9.63 -11.98
N ALA A 99 27.04 10.28 -10.96
CA ALA A 99 26.88 11.69 -10.75
C ALA A 99 27.98 12.53 -11.42
N GLN A 100 27.65 13.77 -11.73
CA GLN A 100 28.48 14.82 -12.29
C GLN A 100 28.36 16.05 -11.39
N LEU A 101 29.49 16.72 -11.14
CA LEU A 101 29.51 17.99 -10.44
C LEU A 101 29.26 19.12 -11.43
N VAL A 102 28.31 20.00 -11.12
CA VAL A 102 28.02 21.23 -11.88
C VAL A 102 28.17 22.46 -10.99
N PRO A 103 28.63 23.60 -11.54
CA PRO A 103 28.68 24.84 -10.78
C PRO A 103 27.27 25.21 -10.25
N ASN A 104 27.16 25.61 -8.99
CA ASN A 104 25.92 26.16 -8.46
C ASN A 104 25.63 27.51 -9.12
N ALA A 105 24.71 27.54 -10.07
CA ALA A 105 24.33 28.75 -10.79
C ALA A 105 23.32 29.62 -10.00
N GLN A 106 22.85 29.18 -8.83
CA GLN A 106 21.90 29.97 -8.05
C GLN A 106 22.62 31.10 -7.30
N PRO A 107 22.29 32.38 -7.57
CA PRO A 107 22.95 33.54 -6.97
C PRO A 107 22.62 33.74 -5.48
N LEU A 108 21.81 32.86 -4.88
CA LEU A 108 21.34 32.96 -3.49
C LEU A 108 22.33 32.41 -2.46
N PHE A 109 23.34 31.65 -2.89
CA PHE A 109 24.38 31.16 -2.00
C PHE A 109 25.63 32.01 -2.18
N GLU A 110 26.15 32.57 -1.07
CA GLU A 110 27.36 33.42 -1.07
C GLU A 110 28.61 32.71 -1.61
N ASP A 111 28.57 31.38 -1.69
CA ASP A 111 29.68 30.57 -2.19
C ASP A 111 29.49 30.18 -3.65
N SER A 112 29.98 31.03 -4.56
CA SER A 112 30.05 30.76 -6.00
C SER A 112 30.95 29.56 -6.37
N THR A 113 31.64 28.96 -5.41
CA THR A 113 32.48 27.76 -5.62
C THR A 113 31.76 26.46 -5.31
N ALA A 114 30.57 26.52 -4.69
CA ALA A 114 29.78 25.35 -4.41
C ALA A 114 29.46 24.58 -5.70
N GLN A 115 29.72 23.28 -5.68
CA GLN A 115 29.38 22.36 -6.75
C GLN A 115 28.17 21.53 -6.36
N LEU A 116 27.23 21.38 -7.28
CA LEU A 116 26.05 20.55 -7.11
C LEU A 116 26.28 19.20 -7.76
N LEU A 117 25.88 18.14 -7.07
CA LEU A 117 26.01 16.78 -7.54
C LEU A 117 24.72 16.36 -8.26
N ILE A 118 24.75 16.28 -9.58
CA ILE A 118 23.61 15.88 -10.43
C ILE A 118 23.90 14.56 -11.14
N THR A 119 22.93 13.94 -11.81
CA THR A 119 23.20 12.77 -12.67
C THR A 119 23.97 13.17 -13.94
N ASP A 120 24.91 12.32 -14.37
CA ASP A 120 25.72 12.50 -15.60
C ASP A 120 24.83 12.46 -16.86
N ARG A 121 24.50 13.65 -17.37
CA ARG A 121 23.61 13.85 -18.52
C ARG A 121 24.20 13.32 -19.83
N ALA A 122 25.53 13.30 -19.96
CA ALA A 122 26.19 12.78 -21.15
C ALA A 122 26.02 11.26 -21.25
N LYS A 123 26.20 10.55 -20.14
CA LYS A 123 25.93 9.09 -20.08
C LYS A 123 24.47 8.78 -20.29
N LEU A 124 23.57 9.55 -19.68
CA LEU A 124 22.13 9.39 -19.87
C LEU A 124 21.76 9.57 -21.36
N ALA A 125 22.28 10.62 -22.00
CA ALA A 125 22.02 10.86 -23.42
C ALA A 125 22.53 9.73 -24.31
N LYS A 126 23.71 9.19 -23.99
CA LYS A 126 24.28 8.03 -24.70
C LYS A 126 23.40 6.79 -24.58
N LEU A 127 22.87 6.50 -23.38
CA LEU A 127 21.94 5.40 -23.15
C LEU A 127 20.65 5.59 -23.97
N PHE A 128 20.00 6.75 -23.84
CA PHE A 128 18.75 7.03 -24.54
C PHE A 128 18.90 7.03 -26.07
N ASN A 129 20.02 7.54 -26.58
CA ASN A 129 20.31 7.51 -28.02
C ASN A 129 20.45 6.08 -28.54
N TRP A 130 20.97 5.16 -27.71
CA TRP A 130 21.04 3.74 -28.03
C TRP A 130 19.68 3.05 -27.95
N LEU A 131 18.90 3.31 -26.89
CA LEU A 131 17.54 2.80 -26.73
C LEU A 131 16.61 3.21 -27.89
N GLY A 132 16.79 4.43 -28.42
CA GLY A 132 16.03 4.95 -29.54
C GLY A 132 16.42 4.41 -30.93
N LYS A 133 17.38 3.48 -31.04
CA LYS A 133 17.71 2.83 -32.32
C LYS A 133 16.60 1.85 -32.71
N ASP A 134 16.19 1.82 -33.98
CA ASP A 134 15.01 1.06 -34.46
C ASP A 134 14.94 -0.38 -33.94
N GLY A 135 16.01 -1.19 -34.10
CA GLY A 135 16.01 -2.59 -33.64
C GLY A 135 15.97 -2.80 -32.11
N VAL A 136 16.36 -1.81 -31.32
CA VAL A 136 16.20 -1.83 -29.84
C VAL A 136 14.78 -1.35 -29.51
N ARG A 137 14.42 -0.20 -30.07
CA ARG A 137 13.17 0.52 -29.82
C ARG A 137 11.93 -0.33 -30.10
N GLU A 138 11.93 -1.14 -31.16
CA GLU A 138 10.83 -2.03 -31.53
C GLU A 138 10.54 -3.10 -30.47
N ARG A 139 11.52 -3.43 -29.61
CA ARG A 139 11.38 -4.43 -28.54
C ARG A 139 11.07 -3.80 -27.18
N LEU A 140 11.21 -2.48 -27.07
CA LEU A 140 10.91 -1.75 -25.84
C LEU A 140 9.41 -1.57 -25.69
N GLY A 141 8.91 -1.77 -24.47
CA GLY A 141 7.57 -1.36 -24.07
C GLY A 141 7.56 0.09 -23.64
N VAL A 142 8.01 0.31 -22.41
CA VAL A 142 8.06 1.63 -21.78
C VAL A 142 9.42 1.82 -21.12
N VAL A 143 9.96 3.01 -21.24
CA VAL A 143 11.13 3.51 -20.52
C VAL A 143 10.64 4.51 -19.50
N VAL A 144 10.82 4.20 -18.22
CA VAL A 144 10.51 5.08 -17.10
C VAL A 144 11.80 5.75 -16.66
N CYS A 145 11.77 7.05 -16.51
CA CYS A 145 12.92 7.85 -16.11
C CYS A 145 12.57 8.65 -14.86
N ASP A 146 13.04 8.17 -13.72
CA ASP A 146 12.99 8.81 -12.41
C ASP A 146 14.36 9.44 -12.10
N VAL A 147 14.65 10.53 -12.80
CA VAL A 147 15.90 11.27 -12.66
C VAL A 147 15.59 12.75 -12.60
N LEU A 148 16.06 13.41 -11.54
CA LEU A 148 15.96 14.85 -11.42
C LEU A 148 16.81 15.54 -12.51
N LEU A 149 16.20 16.44 -13.32
CA LEU A 149 16.81 17.32 -14.33
C LEU A 149 16.79 18.81 -13.90
N ASP A 150 17.31 19.12 -12.72
CA ASP A 150 17.14 20.38 -11.99
C ASP A 150 18.15 21.48 -12.33
N TYR A 151 19.31 21.14 -12.89
CA TYR A 151 20.34 22.10 -13.26
C TYR A 151 20.80 21.92 -14.70
N PRO A 152 20.99 23.03 -15.44
CA PRO A 152 21.38 22.95 -16.84
C PRO A 152 22.81 22.45 -16.99
N THR A 153 23.05 21.68 -18.05
CA THR A 153 24.37 21.15 -18.41
C THR A 153 24.67 21.36 -19.89
N ARG A 154 25.94 21.24 -20.28
CA ARG A 154 26.34 21.27 -21.69
C ARG A 154 25.80 20.09 -22.52
N SER A 155 25.30 19.04 -21.86
CA SER A 155 24.81 17.83 -22.51
C SER A 155 23.29 17.82 -22.69
N ASP A 156 22.60 18.87 -22.25
CA ASP A 156 21.13 18.90 -22.21
C ASP A 156 20.50 18.85 -23.61
N ASP A 157 21.05 19.57 -24.58
CA ASP A 157 20.57 19.53 -25.97
C ASP A 157 20.70 18.13 -26.58
N THR A 158 21.80 17.43 -26.26
CA THR A 158 22.03 16.06 -26.71
C THR A 158 21.05 15.09 -26.02
N LEU A 159 20.86 15.26 -24.71
CA LEU A 159 19.91 14.46 -23.94
C LEU A 159 18.47 14.68 -24.45
N LYS A 160 18.07 15.92 -24.70
CA LYS A 160 16.74 16.26 -25.25
C LYS A 160 16.51 15.61 -26.60
N THR A 161 17.49 15.71 -27.50
CA THR A 161 17.43 15.05 -28.82
C THR A 161 17.29 13.53 -28.67
N SER A 162 17.96 12.93 -27.68
CA SER A 162 17.86 11.49 -27.42
C SER A 162 16.52 11.08 -26.83
N PHE A 163 15.93 11.89 -25.95
CA PHE A 163 14.59 11.67 -25.40
C PHE A 163 13.51 11.74 -26.48
N GLN A 164 13.61 12.71 -27.41
CA GLN A 164 12.61 12.93 -28.43
C GLN A 164 12.32 11.65 -29.24
N LYS A 165 13.34 10.83 -29.50
CA LYS A 165 13.21 9.56 -30.23
C LYS A 165 12.25 8.55 -29.58
N LEU A 166 12.14 8.56 -28.26
CA LEU A 166 11.23 7.70 -27.49
C LEU A 166 9.92 8.40 -27.15
N ILE A 167 9.92 9.73 -27.09
CA ILE A 167 8.70 10.54 -26.91
C ILE A 167 7.83 10.45 -28.16
N ASP A 168 8.42 10.56 -29.34
CA ASP A 168 7.73 10.47 -30.63
C ASP A 168 7.00 9.12 -30.80
N THR A 169 7.48 8.08 -30.12
CA THR A 169 6.87 6.75 -30.10
C THR A 169 6.05 6.46 -28.84
N ASN A 170 5.84 7.45 -27.96
CA ASN A 170 5.14 7.32 -26.68
C ASN A 170 5.70 6.20 -25.77
N GLN A 171 7.01 5.93 -25.85
CA GLN A 171 7.67 4.92 -25.04
C GLN A 171 8.36 5.51 -23.81
N LEU A 172 8.49 6.83 -23.68
CA LEU A 172 9.15 7.47 -22.54
C LEU A 172 8.14 8.05 -21.54
N LEU A 173 8.30 7.70 -20.27
CA LEU A 173 7.62 8.25 -19.11
C LEU A 173 8.63 8.89 -18.16
N PHE A 174 8.26 10.03 -17.58
CA PHE A 174 9.11 10.72 -16.60
C PHE A 174 8.39 10.94 -15.28
N ALA A 175 9.12 10.72 -14.19
CA ALA A 175 8.74 11.21 -12.87
C ALA A 175 8.72 12.74 -12.87
N LYS A 176 7.61 13.33 -12.42
CA LYS A 176 7.48 14.76 -12.17
C LYS A 176 7.64 15.01 -10.68
N SER A 177 8.58 15.87 -10.30
CA SER A 177 8.77 16.34 -8.92
C SER A 177 8.22 17.77 -8.76
N ASN A 178 7.66 18.08 -7.59
CA ASN A 178 6.96 19.34 -7.32
C ASN A 178 7.85 20.60 -7.38
N GLY A 179 9.17 20.45 -7.47
CA GLY A 179 10.13 21.56 -7.59
C GLY A 179 10.54 21.90 -9.04
N MET A 180 10.08 21.14 -10.05
CA MET A 180 10.69 21.14 -11.38
C MET A 180 10.00 21.96 -12.47
N ASP A 181 8.86 22.58 -12.17
CA ASP A 181 7.99 23.14 -13.22
C ASP A 181 8.68 24.21 -14.08
N SER A 182 9.57 25.03 -13.51
CA SER A 182 10.17 26.14 -14.26
C SER A 182 11.19 25.70 -15.33
N LEU A 183 12.17 24.86 -15.00
CA LEU A 183 13.23 24.47 -15.96
C LEU A 183 12.79 23.35 -16.90
N ARG A 184 11.95 22.43 -16.42
CA ARG A 184 11.52 21.30 -17.24
C ARG A 184 10.54 21.73 -18.32
N GLU A 185 9.56 22.57 -17.99
CA GLU A 185 8.59 23.08 -18.96
C GLU A 185 9.24 24.02 -19.96
N GLN A 186 10.21 24.84 -19.52
CA GLN A 186 10.89 25.80 -20.37
C GLN A 186 11.86 25.15 -21.38
N TYR A 187 12.60 24.11 -20.98
CA TYR A 187 13.71 23.61 -21.80
C TYR A 187 13.44 22.29 -22.51
N TRP A 188 12.58 21.41 -21.96
CA TRP A 188 12.59 20.01 -22.37
C TRP A 188 11.38 19.56 -23.20
N PHE A 189 10.15 19.89 -22.80
CA PHE A 189 8.98 19.11 -23.27
C PHE A 189 7.84 19.89 -23.93
N GLY A 190 7.96 21.20 -24.15
CA GLY A 190 7.08 21.96 -25.05
C GLY A 190 5.58 21.66 -24.88
N GLY A 191 5.05 21.77 -23.66
CA GLY A 191 3.62 21.71 -23.36
C GLY A 191 2.93 20.34 -23.49
N ASN A 192 3.59 19.33 -24.05
CA ASN A 192 3.05 17.96 -24.05
C ASN A 192 3.39 17.31 -22.70
N ASP A 193 2.35 16.90 -21.98
CA ASP A 193 2.35 16.39 -20.60
C ASP A 193 3.02 14.99 -20.51
N ILE A 194 4.32 14.92 -20.79
CA ILE A 194 5.14 13.69 -20.83
C ILE A 194 5.57 13.29 -19.40
N GLY A 195 5.47 14.22 -18.44
CA GLY A 195 5.66 13.95 -17.02
C GLY A 195 4.39 13.50 -16.33
N ARG A 196 4.53 12.50 -15.44
CA ARG A 196 3.46 12.11 -14.51
C ARG A 196 3.92 12.35 -13.08
N SER A 197 3.00 12.86 -12.26
CA SER A 197 3.33 13.07 -10.86
C SER A 197 3.66 11.74 -10.19
N VAL A 198 4.68 11.76 -9.35
CA VAL A 198 4.96 10.68 -8.40
C VAL A 198 4.27 11.02 -7.08
N ASP A 199 3.02 11.52 -7.14
CA ASP A 199 2.30 11.94 -5.94
C ASP A 199 2.22 10.76 -4.99
N ILE A 200 3.01 10.78 -3.94
CA ILE A 200 2.90 9.86 -2.83
C ILE A 200 2.47 10.71 -1.65
N THR A 201 1.40 10.30 -0.97
CA THR A 201 0.92 11.05 0.18
C THR A 201 1.76 10.71 1.39
N GLU A 202 2.43 11.73 1.90
CA GLU A 202 3.14 11.66 3.18
C GLU A 202 2.14 11.78 4.33
N TYR A 203 2.32 10.92 5.33
CA TYR A 203 1.67 11.00 6.63
C TYR A 203 2.76 11.06 7.69
N ASP A 204 2.84 12.19 8.40
CA ASP A 204 3.91 12.45 9.38
C ASP A 204 5.33 12.31 8.79
N GLY A 205 5.52 12.76 7.55
CA GLY A 205 6.81 12.67 6.83
C GLY A 205 7.16 11.25 6.36
N LYS A 206 6.25 10.28 6.46
CA LYS A 206 6.39 8.93 5.93
C LYS A 206 5.50 8.72 4.70
N TYR A 207 6.04 8.20 3.62
CA TYR A 207 5.29 7.80 2.44
C TYR A 207 4.46 6.56 2.72
N PHE A 208 3.15 6.71 2.51
CA PHE A 208 2.21 5.71 3.00
C PHE A 208 1.26 5.20 1.91
N SER A 209 0.58 6.11 1.22
CA SER A 209 -0.40 5.74 0.20
C SER A 209 -0.07 6.40 -1.12
N GLN A 210 -0.27 5.62 -2.18
CA GLN A 210 -0.15 6.08 -3.55
C GLN A 210 -1.56 6.40 -4.10
N PRO A 211 -1.90 7.67 -4.35
CA PRO A 211 -3.01 8.00 -5.22
C PRO A 211 -2.75 7.49 -6.64
N LEU A 212 -3.80 7.00 -7.30
CA LEU A 212 -3.74 6.61 -8.71
C LEU A 212 -3.85 7.83 -9.64
N LEU A 213 -4.48 8.89 -9.15
CA LEU A 213 -4.69 10.14 -9.87
C LEU A 213 -4.21 11.32 -9.02
N ASP A 214 -3.55 12.29 -9.64
CA ASP A 214 -3.15 13.56 -9.02
C ASP A 214 -4.38 14.44 -8.67
N GLU A 215 -4.12 15.59 -8.04
CA GLU A 215 -5.16 16.58 -7.69
C GLU A 215 -5.94 17.12 -8.90
N ASN A 216 -5.38 17.01 -10.10
CA ASN A 216 -5.97 17.41 -11.38
C ASN A 216 -6.64 16.25 -12.14
N HIS A 217 -6.79 15.08 -11.50
CA HIS A 217 -7.29 13.84 -12.08
C HIS A 217 -6.44 13.27 -13.24
N ARG A 218 -5.15 13.61 -13.29
CA ARG A 218 -4.17 12.99 -14.19
C ARG A 218 -3.59 11.74 -13.55
N PRO A 219 -3.29 10.68 -14.31
CA PRO A 219 -2.71 9.46 -13.75
C PRO A 219 -1.34 9.75 -13.13
N THR A 220 -1.07 9.16 -11.96
CA THR A 220 0.28 9.15 -11.38
C THR A 220 1.20 8.27 -12.20
N LEU A 221 2.51 8.41 -12.02
CA LEU A 221 3.50 7.68 -12.81
C LEU A 221 3.32 6.15 -12.73
N PRO A 222 3.18 5.53 -11.53
CA PRO A 222 2.93 4.09 -11.45
C PRO A 222 1.66 3.67 -12.19
N TYR A 223 0.60 4.49 -12.10
CA TYR A 223 -0.69 4.19 -12.72
C TYR A 223 -0.67 4.33 -14.24
N GLU A 224 -0.02 5.37 -14.78
CA GLU A 224 0.20 5.53 -16.22
C GLU A 224 1.02 4.37 -16.78
N LEU A 225 2.09 3.95 -16.08
CA LEU A 225 2.91 2.80 -16.47
C LEU A 225 2.07 1.51 -16.53
N TYR A 226 1.29 1.26 -15.47
CA TYR A 226 0.33 0.15 -15.42
C TYR A 226 -0.64 0.17 -16.61
N MET A 227 -1.24 1.32 -16.91
CA MET A 227 -2.18 1.47 -18.02
C MET A 227 -1.53 1.22 -19.37
N ARG A 228 -0.29 1.69 -19.59
CA ARG A 228 0.46 1.44 -20.84
C ARG A 228 0.83 -0.02 -21.01
N GLN A 229 1.30 -0.68 -19.96
CA GLN A 229 1.67 -2.08 -20.03
C GLN A 229 0.45 -2.96 -20.33
N LYS A 230 -0.69 -2.70 -19.66
CA LYS A 230 -1.97 -3.39 -19.94
C LYS A 230 -2.46 -3.17 -21.37
N TRP A 231 -2.25 -1.98 -21.93
CA TRP A 231 -2.59 -1.70 -23.32
C TRP A 231 -1.71 -2.48 -24.29
N LEU A 232 -0.40 -2.54 -24.04
CA LEU A 232 0.56 -3.29 -24.86
C LEU A 232 0.30 -4.80 -24.84
N SER A 233 -0.16 -5.35 -23.71
CA SER A 233 -0.46 -6.79 -23.57
C SER A 233 -1.71 -7.27 -24.32
N HIS A 234 -2.31 -6.45 -25.19
CA HIS A 234 -3.42 -6.80 -26.10
C HIS A 234 -4.69 -7.35 -25.44
N ASP A 235 -4.88 -7.13 -24.14
CA ASP A 235 -6.16 -7.36 -23.46
C ASP A 235 -7.13 -6.21 -23.79
N SER A 236 -7.49 -6.12 -25.08
CA SER A 236 -8.29 -5.07 -25.73
C SER A 236 -9.75 -4.97 -25.25
N THR A 237 -10.08 -5.61 -24.12
CA THR A 237 -11.40 -5.58 -23.51
C THR A 237 -11.67 -4.30 -22.69
N TRP A 238 -10.67 -3.46 -22.47
CA TRP A 238 -10.79 -2.20 -21.73
C TRP A 238 -11.15 -1.00 -22.63
N PHE A 239 -12.45 -0.80 -22.85
CA PHE A 239 -13.01 0.46 -23.35
C PHE A 239 -13.91 1.07 -22.26
N LEU A 240 -13.55 2.24 -21.75
CA LEU A 240 -14.37 3.00 -20.79
C LEU A 240 -15.49 3.75 -21.53
N PRO A 241 -16.78 3.55 -21.20
CA PRO A 241 -17.86 4.37 -21.73
C PRO A 241 -17.79 5.78 -21.13
N THR A 242 -17.80 6.80 -21.99
CA THR A 242 -17.64 8.21 -21.64
C THR A 242 -18.84 8.85 -20.90
N SER A 243 -19.93 8.11 -20.67
CA SER A 243 -21.24 8.69 -20.33
C SER A 243 -21.70 8.61 -18.86
N LEU A 244 -20.84 8.24 -17.91
CA LEU A 244 -21.18 8.22 -16.45
C LEU A 244 -20.23 9.06 -15.58
N LYS A 245 -19.64 10.13 -16.14
CA LYS A 245 -18.58 10.93 -15.51
C LYS A 245 -18.99 11.84 -14.34
N TRP A 246 -20.28 12.12 -14.09
CA TRP A 246 -20.66 13.20 -13.15
C TRP A 246 -21.14 12.75 -11.77
N VAL A 247 -21.61 11.51 -11.58
CA VAL A 247 -22.07 11.02 -10.26
C VAL A 247 -20.99 10.21 -9.52
N PHE A 248 -19.95 9.75 -10.22
CA PHE A 248 -18.86 8.91 -9.70
C PHE A 248 -17.47 9.54 -9.95
N LYS A 249 -17.39 10.87 -9.95
CA LYS A 249 -16.19 11.63 -10.33
C LYS A 249 -15.00 11.41 -9.37
N GLU A 250 -15.23 10.84 -8.19
CA GLU A 250 -14.19 10.61 -7.17
C GLU A 250 -13.96 9.13 -6.84
N TYR A 251 -14.80 8.19 -7.32
CA TYR A 251 -14.67 6.77 -7.00
C TYR A 251 -15.28 5.87 -8.08
N SER A 252 -14.47 4.90 -8.54
CA SER A 252 -14.85 3.72 -9.32
C SER A 252 -15.23 3.93 -10.79
N SER A 253 -14.24 3.78 -11.68
CA SER A 253 -14.50 3.03 -12.90
C SER A 253 -14.78 1.58 -12.50
N LYS A 254 -15.99 1.07 -12.73
CA LYS A 254 -16.19 -0.39 -12.74
C LYS A 254 -15.47 -0.93 -13.97
N ASP A 255 -14.55 -1.86 -13.75
CA ASP A 255 -14.14 -2.77 -14.81
C ASP A 255 -15.36 -3.61 -15.26
N ARG A 256 -15.33 -4.19 -16.46
CA ARG A 256 -16.37 -5.12 -16.95
C ARG A 256 -16.65 -6.28 -15.99
N SER A 257 -15.69 -6.60 -15.12
CA SER A 257 -15.81 -7.58 -14.03
C SER A 257 -16.66 -7.12 -12.83
N GLY A 258 -17.06 -5.85 -12.77
CA GLY A 258 -17.84 -5.28 -11.66
C GLY A 258 -17.04 -5.02 -10.38
N LYS A 259 -15.70 -5.18 -10.41
CA LYS A 259 -14.81 -4.92 -9.27
C LYS A 259 -14.78 -3.42 -8.94
N LEU A 260 -14.72 -3.11 -7.64
CA LEU A 260 -14.51 -1.75 -7.14
C LEU A 260 -13.02 -1.41 -7.21
N VAL A 261 -12.69 -0.33 -7.92
CA VAL A 261 -11.34 0.23 -8.00
C VAL A 261 -11.21 1.32 -6.96
N SER A 262 -10.24 1.17 -6.07
CA SER A 262 -9.84 2.26 -5.17
C SER A 262 -8.95 3.24 -5.94
N ASN A 263 -9.16 4.54 -5.74
CA ASN A 263 -8.25 5.59 -6.25
C ASN A 263 -6.96 5.74 -5.43
N TRP A 264 -6.82 4.89 -4.41
CA TRP A 264 -5.71 4.89 -3.46
C TRP A 264 -5.29 3.45 -3.21
N MET A 265 -4.00 3.22 -3.08
CA MET A 265 -3.47 1.94 -2.60
C MET A 265 -2.35 2.17 -1.60
N ILE A 266 -2.21 1.22 -0.68
CA ILE A 266 -1.02 1.07 0.15
C ILE A 266 -0.18 0.04 -0.59
N PRO A 267 0.97 0.41 -1.17
CA PRO A 267 1.76 -0.54 -1.91
C PRO A 267 2.43 -1.51 -0.93
N ASP A 268 2.26 -2.81 -1.15
CA ASP A 268 3.07 -3.84 -0.52
C ASP A 268 4.52 -3.75 -1.00
N LEU A 269 5.46 -4.19 -0.16
CA LEU A 269 6.88 -4.19 -0.46
C LEU A 269 7.29 -5.47 -1.22
N PHE A 270 7.33 -5.40 -2.55
CA PHE A 270 7.83 -6.47 -3.42
C PHE A 270 9.34 -6.44 -3.61
N LEU A 271 9.92 -5.23 -3.74
CA LEU A 271 11.34 -5.00 -3.98
C LEU A 271 11.95 -4.28 -2.78
N THR A 272 12.90 -4.94 -2.13
CA THR A 272 13.79 -4.34 -1.13
C THR A 272 15.06 -3.82 -1.78
N ASP A 273 15.84 -3.05 -1.01
CA ASP A 273 17.17 -2.59 -1.42
C ASP A 273 18.11 -3.78 -1.70
N GLU A 274 18.04 -4.86 -0.92
CA GLU A 274 18.86 -6.06 -1.15
C GLU A 274 18.52 -6.72 -2.48
N LEU A 275 17.23 -6.91 -2.76
CA LEU A 275 16.75 -7.49 -4.01
C LEU A 275 17.12 -6.62 -5.21
N ALA A 276 16.93 -5.30 -5.09
CA ALA A 276 17.31 -4.34 -6.11
C ALA A 276 18.83 -4.30 -6.36
N ALA A 277 19.63 -4.51 -5.32
CA ALA A 277 21.08 -4.62 -5.42
C ALA A 277 21.57 -5.99 -5.94
N GLY A 278 20.66 -6.94 -6.19
CA GLY A 278 20.99 -8.31 -6.58
C GLY A 278 21.72 -9.09 -5.48
N ARG A 279 21.57 -8.67 -4.21
CA ARG A 279 22.14 -9.38 -3.06
C ARG A 279 21.16 -10.47 -2.62
N PRO A 280 21.66 -11.65 -2.18
CA PRO A 280 20.79 -12.63 -1.55
C PRO A 280 20.14 -12.01 -0.31
N VAL A 281 18.85 -12.29 -0.11
CA VAL A 281 18.13 -11.89 1.12
C VAL A 281 18.89 -12.48 2.31
N SER A 282 19.29 -11.64 3.25
CA SER A 282 20.06 -12.08 4.41
C SER A 282 19.30 -13.12 5.24
N GLU A 283 20.03 -14.07 5.83
CA GLU A 283 19.43 -15.00 6.78
C GLU A 283 18.80 -14.25 7.96
N PRO A 284 17.69 -14.79 8.51
CA PRO A 284 16.94 -14.11 9.56
C PRO A 284 17.80 -13.98 10.81
N THR A 285 17.99 -12.75 11.25
CA THR A 285 18.92 -12.42 12.34
C THR A 285 18.25 -12.52 13.70
N THR A 286 16.93 -12.32 13.78
CA THR A 286 16.21 -12.30 15.06
C THR A 286 15.49 -13.62 15.37
N ILE A 287 15.27 -13.89 16.66
CA ILE A 287 14.49 -15.06 17.12
C ILE A 287 13.04 -14.96 16.65
N PHE A 288 12.48 -13.74 16.57
CA PHE A 288 11.12 -13.52 16.11
C PHE A 288 10.96 -13.86 14.63
N GLU A 289 11.90 -13.48 13.76
CA GLU A 289 11.90 -13.91 12.36
C GLU A 289 11.98 -15.43 12.23
N LYS A 290 12.83 -16.09 13.03
CA LYS A 290 12.96 -17.55 13.03
C LYS A 290 11.68 -18.25 13.48
N ILE A 291 11.03 -17.75 14.53
CA ILE A 291 9.73 -18.26 14.99
C ILE A 291 8.65 -18.01 13.93
N GLY A 292 8.62 -16.82 13.35
CA GLY A 292 7.69 -16.46 12.29
C GLY A 292 7.82 -17.37 11.07
N ARG A 293 9.05 -17.62 10.60
CA ARG A 293 9.33 -18.60 9.54
C ARG A 293 8.96 -20.02 9.93
N GLY A 294 9.23 -20.43 11.18
CA GLY A 294 8.84 -21.75 11.67
C GLY A 294 7.32 -21.95 11.71
N LEU A 295 6.56 -20.92 12.12
CA LEU A 295 5.10 -20.97 12.10
C LEU A 295 4.55 -20.94 10.67
N LEU A 296 5.09 -20.09 9.79
CA LEU A 296 4.67 -20.05 8.39
C LEU A 296 5.00 -21.35 7.66
N GLY A 297 6.17 -21.94 7.90
CA GLY A 297 6.55 -23.25 7.34
C GLY A 297 5.71 -24.43 7.82
N LEU A 298 4.92 -24.27 8.89
CA LEU A 298 3.91 -25.25 9.29
C LEU A 298 2.60 -25.12 8.49
N PHE A 299 2.31 -23.93 7.96
CA PHE A 299 1.08 -23.65 7.22
C PHE A 299 1.29 -23.65 5.70
N PHE A 300 2.51 -23.38 5.24
CA PHE A 300 2.90 -23.31 3.85
C PHE A 300 4.16 -24.15 3.65
N GLU A 301 4.17 -25.03 2.63
CA GLU A 301 5.42 -25.53 2.08
C GLU A 301 6.11 -24.32 1.46
N LEU A 302 6.97 -23.66 2.25
CA LEU A 302 7.87 -22.62 1.80
C LEU A 302 8.85 -23.30 0.84
N ASN A 303 8.49 -23.35 -0.43
CA ASN A 303 9.43 -23.75 -1.45
C ASN A 303 10.46 -22.63 -1.47
N GLN A 304 11.71 -22.93 -1.11
CA GLN A 304 12.75 -21.98 -1.47
C GLN A 304 12.62 -21.78 -2.98
N PRO A 305 12.58 -20.53 -3.48
CA PRO A 305 12.56 -20.28 -4.90
C PRO A 305 13.82 -20.92 -5.46
N GLU A 306 13.68 -22.15 -5.92
CA GLU A 306 14.75 -22.93 -6.47
C GLU A 306 15.12 -22.19 -7.76
N ASN A 307 16.29 -21.56 -7.73
CA ASN A 307 16.93 -20.84 -8.83
C ASN A 307 17.22 -21.76 -10.05
N GLU A 308 16.48 -22.85 -10.25
CA GLU A 308 16.79 -23.91 -11.20
C GLU A 308 16.67 -23.47 -12.67
N THR A 309 16.17 -22.27 -12.98
CA THR A 309 16.17 -21.74 -14.35
C THR A 309 16.93 -20.42 -14.58
N GLY A 310 17.48 -19.78 -13.54
CA GLY A 310 18.35 -18.60 -13.72
C GLY A 310 17.69 -17.38 -14.40
N GLU A 311 16.37 -17.30 -14.46
CA GLU A 311 15.66 -16.10 -14.93
C GLU A 311 15.60 -15.07 -13.80
N HIS A 312 16.71 -14.36 -13.60
CA HIS A 312 16.73 -13.17 -12.74
C HIS A 312 15.77 -12.13 -13.32
N ILE A 313 14.70 -11.80 -12.59
CA ILE A 313 13.62 -10.95 -13.09
C ILE A 313 13.95 -9.45 -12.98
N LEU A 314 15.02 -9.12 -12.26
CA LEU A 314 15.54 -7.76 -12.10
C LEU A 314 17.04 -7.80 -12.37
N PHE A 315 17.45 -7.16 -13.47
CA PHE A 315 18.85 -6.96 -13.80
C PHE A 315 19.23 -5.53 -13.41
N PRO A 316 19.77 -5.29 -12.20
CA PRO A 316 20.34 -3.99 -11.89
C PRO A 316 21.60 -3.78 -12.74
N VAL A 317 21.51 -2.85 -13.69
CA VAL A 317 22.63 -2.45 -14.54
C VAL A 317 22.98 -1.00 -14.19
N SER A 318 24.19 -0.75 -13.72
CA SER A 318 24.64 0.64 -13.53
C SER A 318 24.58 1.41 -14.86
N LEU A 319 24.21 2.70 -14.82
CA LEU A 319 24.16 3.55 -16.03
C LEU A 319 25.48 3.49 -16.83
N GLY A 320 26.63 3.44 -16.16
CA GLY A 320 27.93 3.28 -16.78
C GLY A 320 28.04 2.00 -17.59
N ALA A 321 27.67 0.85 -17.00
CA ALA A 321 27.65 -0.44 -17.71
C ALA A 321 26.65 -0.44 -18.87
N ALA A 322 25.45 0.11 -18.67
CA ALA A 322 24.40 0.19 -19.70
C ALA A 322 24.81 1.04 -20.92
N THR A 323 25.80 1.93 -20.77
CA THR A 323 26.34 2.74 -21.88
C THR A 323 27.54 2.10 -22.59
N GLN A 324 28.02 0.95 -22.13
CA GLN A 324 29.11 0.18 -22.75
C GLN A 324 28.53 -0.95 -23.61
N SER A 325 29.30 -1.44 -24.58
CA SER A 325 28.84 -2.52 -25.47
C SER A 325 28.43 -3.77 -24.71
N THR A 326 29.20 -4.17 -23.69
CA THR A 326 28.91 -5.35 -22.86
C THR A 326 27.57 -5.24 -22.12
N GLY A 327 27.26 -4.09 -21.52
CA GLY A 327 25.96 -3.88 -20.88
C GLY A 327 24.82 -3.75 -21.90
N GLN A 328 25.07 -3.15 -23.06
CA GLN A 328 24.11 -3.10 -24.15
C GLN A 328 23.77 -4.49 -24.70
N ASP A 329 24.77 -5.38 -24.82
CA ASP A 329 24.58 -6.76 -25.25
C ASP A 329 23.77 -7.55 -24.22
N LEU A 330 24.00 -7.34 -22.93
CA LEU A 330 23.19 -7.93 -21.85
C LEU A 330 21.71 -7.50 -21.96
N ILE A 331 21.46 -6.20 -22.12
CA ILE A 331 20.09 -5.67 -22.30
C ILE A 331 19.47 -6.22 -23.60
N LEU A 332 20.22 -6.28 -24.70
CA LEU A 332 19.74 -6.85 -25.95
C LEU A 332 19.39 -8.34 -25.85
N ASN A 333 20.17 -9.11 -25.11
CA ASN A 333 19.90 -10.52 -24.87
C ASN A 333 18.62 -10.70 -24.06
N ALA A 334 18.42 -9.88 -23.02
CA ALA A 334 17.15 -9.83 -22.29
C ALA A 334 15.97 -9.51 -23.23
N LEU A 335 16.12 -8.45 -24.06
CA LEU A 335 15.12 -8.08 -25.07
C LEU A 335 14.88 -9.17 -26.14
N ALA A 336 15.87 -9.99 -26.46
CA ALA A 336 15.77 -11.02 -27.50
C ALA A 336 15.10 -12.31 -27.01
N ASN A 337 15.32 -12.69 -25.75
CA ASN A 337 14.86 -13.97 -25.21
C ASN A 337 13.35 -14.04 -24.98
N LYS A 338 12.63 -12.91 -25.04
CA LYS A 338 11.22 -12.81 -24.61
C LYS A 338 10.19 -12.81 -25.75
N GLY A 339 10.61 -13.04 -26.99
CA GLY A 339 9.71 -13.11 -28.14
C GLY A 339 8.96 -11.79 -28.37
N ASN A 340 7.62 -11.83 -28.40
CA ASN A 340 6.76 -10.66 -28.66
C ASN A 340 6.41 -9.86 -27.39
N LYS A 341 6.99 -10.18 -26.22
CA LYS A 341 6.72 -9.43 -24.99
C LYS A 341 7.51 -8.13 -24.96
N HIS A 342 6.85 -7.07 -24.55
CA HIS A 342 7.46 -5.76 -24.38
C HIS A 342 8.17 -5.66 -23.02
N VAL A 343 9.44 -5.23 -23.04
CA VAL A 343 10.27 -5.06 -21.83
C VAL A 343 10.16 -3.63 -21.32
N THR A 344 10.01 -3.49 -20.00
CA THR A 344 10.02 -2.18 -19.33
C THR A 344 11.43 -1.88 -18.84
N ILE A 345 11.95 -0.70 -19.14
CA ILE A 345 13.22 -0.22 -18.59
C ILE A 345 12.92 0.86 -17.57
N PHE A 346 13.38 0.70 -16.34
CA PHE A 346 13.23 1.70 -15.29
C PHE A 346 14.58 2.27 -14.94
N ILE A 347 14.75 3.57 -15.16
CA ILE A 347 15.98 4.32 -14.90
C ILE A 347 15.73 5.18 -13.67
N GLY A 348 16.47 4.93 -12.59
CA GLY A 348 16.25 5.62 -11.33
C GLY A 348 17.41 5.45 -10.37
N SER A 349 17.26 6.06 -9.21
CA SER A 349 18.16 5.86 -8.09
C SER A 349 17.66 4.71 -7.21
N PHE A 350 18.53 3.72 -6.98
CA PHE A 350 18.20 2.55 -6.14
C PHE A 350 19.22 2.30 -5.03
N SER A 351 20.28 3.12 -4.96
CA SER A 351 21.33 2.98 -3.95
C SER A 351 21.94 4.33 -3.52
N ASP A 352 21.28 5.44 -3.85
CA ASP A 352 21.72 6.79 -3.50
C ASP A 352 21.05 7.25 -2.21
N GLU A 353 21.86 7.53 -1.19
CA GLU A 353 21.41 8.04 0.11
C GLU A 353 20.64 9.37 0.00
N ARG A 354 20.82 10.10 -1.11
CA ARG A 354 20.15 11.38 -1.37
C ARG A 354 18.68 11.24 -1.79
N ASP A 355 18.27 10.05 -2.18
CA ASP A 355 16.90 9.73 -2.62
C ASP A 355 16.27 8.66 -1.72
N ILE A 356 16.66 8.64 -0.45
CA ILE A 356 16.05 7.81 0.58
C ILE A 356 14.85 8.54 1.18
N HIS A 357 13.77 7.79 1.28
CA HIS A 357 12.48 8.27 1.74
C HIS A 357 11.98 7.39 2.87
N LYS A 358 11.43 7.99 3.93
CA LYS A 358 10.82 7.23 5.01
C LYS A 358 9.47 6.71 4.55
N THR A 359 9.19 5.43 4.73
CA THR A 359 7.92 4.80 4.36
C THR A 359 7.31 4.07 5.56
N ALA A 360 6.16 3.44 5.35
CA ALA A 360 5.57 2.53 6.34
C ALA A 360 6.41 1.26 6.59
N PHE A 361 7.36 0.96 5.70
CA PHE A 361 8.21 -0.23 5.73
C PHE A 361 9.69 0.13 5.95
N GLY A 362 9.95 1.26 6.60
CA GLY A 362 11.30 1.79 6.80
C GLY A 362 11.77 2.71 5.68
N GLU A 363 13.08 2.88 5.57
CA GLU A 363 13.73 3.76 4.59
C GLU A 363 13.87 3.06 3.24
N ILE A 364 13.34 3.66 2.17
CA ILE A 364 13.32 3.08 0.82
C ILE A 364 13.75 4.13 -0.21
N HIS A 365 14.50 3.72 -1.23
CA HIS A 365 14.88 4.58 -2.34
C HIS A 365 13.68 4.98 -3.23
N GLY A 366 13.65 6.22 -3.72
CA GLY A 366 12.53 6.78 -4.49
C GLY A 366 12.12 5.92 -5.68
N GLY A 367 13.10 5.48 -6.48
CA GLY A 367 12.87 4.58 -7.61
C GLY A 367 12.19 3.26 -7.23
N LEU A 368 12.48 2.72 -6.04
CA LEU A 368 11.83 1.50 -5.54
C LEU A 368 10.40 1.75 -5.06
N ILE A 369 10.10 2.92 -4.52
CA ILE A 369 8.71 3.26 -4.12
C ILE A 369 7.79 3.23 -5.35
N ILE A 370 8.23 3.85 -6.45
CA ILE A 370 7.49 3.88 -7.72
C ILE A 370 7.34 2.47 -8.28
N MET A 371 8.40 1.67 -8.22
CA MET A 371 8.38 0.30 -8.73
C MET A 371 7.44 -0.58 -7.91
N ASN A 372 7.53 -0.54 -6.58
CA ASN A 372 6.63 -1.27 -5.70
C ASN A 372 5.17 -0.88 -5.95
N ALA A 373 4.88 0.42 -6.09
CA ALA A 373 3.56 0.88 -6.46
C ALA A 373 3.08 0.28 -7.80
N TYR A 374 3.93 0.30 -8.83
CA TYR A 374 3.60 -0.31 -10.11
C TYR A 374 3.36 -1.83 -10.01
N LEU A 375 4.20 -2.55 -9.27
CA LEU A 375 4.05 -4.00 -9.08
C LEU A 375 2.76 -4.34 -8.36
N ASN A 376 2.37 -3.58 -7.33
CA ASN A 376 1.06 -3.71 -6.67
C ASN A 376 -0.10 -3.57 -7.64
N LEU A 377 -0.02 -2.61 -8.57
CA LEU A 377 -1.04 -2.43 -9.60
C LEU A 377 -1.11 -3.63 -10.55
N MET A 378 0.05 -4.14 -10.98
CA MET A 378 0.12 -5.32 -11.84
C MET A 378 -0.47 -6.56 -11.17
N SER A 379 -0.22 -6.71 -9.87
CA SER A 379 -0.78 -7.76 -9.01
C SER A 379 -2.24 -7.55 -8.62
N GLN A 380 -2.89 -6.48 -9.10
CA GLN A 380 -4.29 -6.17 -8.80
C GLN A 380 -4.57 -5.88 -7.31
N HIS A 381 -3.56 -5.50 -6.52
CA HIS A 381 -3.74 -5.23 -5.07
C HIS A 381 -4.62 -3.99 -4.82
N HIS A 382 -4.74 -3.10 -5.80
CA HIS A 382 -5.64 -1.94 -5.75
C HIS A 382 -7.13 -2.28 -5.88
N TYR A 383 -7.49 -3.50 -6.29
CA TYR A 383 -8.88 -3.96 -6.28
C TYR A 383 -9.24 -4.47 -4.90
N VAL A 384 -10.47 -4.24 -4.44
CA VAL A 384 -10.97 -4.94 -3.24
C VAL A 384 -11.65 -6.23 -3.68
N GLU A 385 -11.08 -7.36 -3.30
CA GLU A 385 -11.68 -8.66 -3.61
C GLU A 385 -13.04 -8.83 -2.91
N PRO A 386 -14.08 -9.32 -3.61
CA PRO A 386 -15.38 -9.56 -2.97
C PRO A 386 -15.29 -10.52 -1.78
N GLY A 387 -14.42 -11.53 -1.87
CA GLY A 387 -14.16 -12.47 -0.78
C GLY A 387 -13.59 -11.77 0.46
N TYR A 388 -12.61 -10.89 0.26
CA TYR A 388 -12.02 -10.08 1.34
C TYR A 388 -13.04 -9.17 2.02
N ALA A 389 -13.83 -8.43 1.23
CA ALA A 389 -14.87 -7.55 1.76
C ALA A 389 -15.93 -8.34 2.54
N MET A 390 -16.34 -9.51 2.03
CA MET A 390 -17.27 -10.40 2.73
C MET A 390 -16.68 -10.93 4.04
N MET A 391 -15.40 -11.33 4.04
CA MET A 391 -14.70 -11.78 5.24
C MET A 391 -14.69 -10.67 6.31
N LEU A 392 -14.26 -9.46 5.96
CA LEU A 392 -14.28 -8.32 6.88
C LEU A 392 -15.70 -8.06 7.42
N PHE A 393 -16.71 -8.11 6.56
CA PHE A 393 -18.10 -7.93 6.95
C PHE A 393 -18.58 -8.96 7.98
N VAL A 394 -18.33 -10.24 7.73
CA VAL A 394 -18.71 -11.32 8.64
C VAL A 394 -17.97 -11.18 9.97
N LEU A 395 -16.66 -10.98 9.94
CA LEU A 395 -15.84 -10.93 11.16
C LEU A 395 -16.14 -9.67 11.99
N PHE A 396 -16.30 -8.49 11.38
CA PHE A 396 -16.71 -7.29 12.12
C PHE A 396 -18.15 -7.38 12.64
N THR A 397 -19.05 -8.06 11.92
CA THR A 397 -20.39 -8.36 12.44
C THR A 397 -20.31 -9.25 13.68
N LEU A 398 -19.41 -10.25 13.71
CA LEU A 398 -19.19 -11.08 14.89
C LEU A 398 -18.61 -10.28 16.07
N VAL A 399 -17.65 -9.39 15.81
CA VAL A 399 -17.10 -8.46 16.81
C VAL A 399 -18.22 -7.58 17.39
N ALA A 400 -19.01 -6.94 16.53
CA ALA A 400 -20.12 -6.09 16.94
C ALA A 400 -21.20 -6.88 17.73
N TRP A 401 -21.53 -8.09 17.28
CA TRP A 401 -22.48 -8.96 17.97
C TRP A 401 -21.99 -9.32 19.37
N ARG A 402 -20.72 -9.67 19.53
CA ARG A 402 -20.10 -9.96 20.83
C ARG A 402 -20.11 -8.74 21.74
N LEU A 403 -19.82 -7.55 21.20
CA LEU A 403 -19.88 -6.30 21.94
C LEU A 403 -21.29 -6.06 22.49
N ILE A 404 -22.32 -6.10 21.64
CA ILE A 404 -23.71 -5.88 22.05
C ILE A 404 -24.20 -6.97 23.01
N HIS A 405 -23.82 -8.23 22.78
CA HIS A 405 -24.19 -9.35 23.66
C HIS A 405 -23.62 -9.16 25.08
N ARG A 406 -22.35 -8.77 25.19
CA ARG A 406 -21.69 -8.50 26.48
C ARG A 406 -22.45 -7.46 27.30
N ILE A 407 -22.85 -6.35 26.67
CA ILE A 407 -23.62 -5.28 27.31
C ILE A 407 -24.89 -5.82 27.96
N ARG A 408 -25.58 -6.76 27.30
CA ARG A 408 -26.80 -7.37 27.86
C ARG A 408 -26.52 -8.28 29.04
N VAL A 409 -25.44 -9.05 29.00
CA VAL A 409 -25.05 -9.91 30.12
C VAL A 409 -24.73 -9.05 31.33
N ILE A 410 -23.92 -7.99 31.16
CA ILE A 410 -23.62 -7.02 32.22
C ILE A 410 -24.90 -6.36 32.76
N SER A 411 -25.85 -6.02 31.88
CA SER A 411 -27.11 -5.41 32.30
C SER A 411 -27.95 -6.31 33.21
N LYS A 412 -27.95 -7.63 32.94
CA LYS A 412 -28.67 -8.61 33.76
C LYS A 412 -27.90 -8.92 35.04
N ALA A 413 -26.57 -9.00 34.95
CA ALA A 413 -25.71 -9.28 36.08
C ALA A 413 -25.80 -8.16 37.12
N ASN A 414 -25.75 -6.88 36.76
CA ASN A 414 -25.83 -5.79 37.75
C ASN A 414 -27.14 -5.76 38.53
N THR A 415 -28.27 -6.14 37.92
CA THR A 415 -29.55 -6.28 38.63
C THR A 415 -29.57 -7.46 39.62
N ASP A 416 -28.84 -8.53 39.34
CA ASP A 416 -28.77 -9.72 40.20
C ASP A 416 -27.63 -9.67 41.24
N VAL A 417 -26.53 -9.00 40.91
CA VAL A 417 -25.31 -8.87 41.72
C VAL A 417 -25.54 -7.88 42.86
N THR A 418 -26.17 -6.72 42.62
CA THR A 418 -26.61 -5.85 43.73
C THR A 418 -27.60 -6.55 44.67
N ARG A 419 -28.40 -7.47 44.14
CA ARG A 419 -29.33 -8.28 44.94
C ARG A 419 -28.62 -9.40 45.71
N LYS A 420 -27.61 -10.04 45.13
CA LYS A 420 -26.89 -11.19 45.74
C LYS A 420 -25.70 -10.81 46.62
N PHE A 421 -25.02 -9.70 46.37
CA PHE A 421 -23.94 -9.22 47.26
C PHE A 421 -24.46 -8.76 48.61
N ARG A 422 -25.72 -8.33 48.68
CA ARG A 422 -26.39 -8.04 49.95
C ARG A 422 -26.65 -9.30 50.80
N ASP A 423 -26.67 -10.48 50.19
CA ASP A 423 -27.10 -11.73 50.85
C ASP A 423 -25.98 -12.79 51.01
N ARG A 424 -24.75 -12.56 50.53
CA ARG A 424 -23.72 -13.63 50.40
C ARG A 424 -22.31 -13.30 50.88
N GLU A 425 -22.18 -12.64 52.02
CA GLU A 425 -20.88 -12.39 52.66
C GLU A 425 -20.33 -13.60 53.45
N THR A 426 -20.91 -14.81 53.36
CA THR A 426 -20.65 -15.88 54.35
C THR A 426 -20.30 -17.28 53.85
N ASN A 427 -19.82 -17.54 52.61
CA ASN A 427 -19.44 -18.93 52.28
C ASN A 427 -18.27 -19.17 51.31
N ASP A 428 -17.41 -20.10 51.74
CA ASP A 428 -15.97 -20.30 51.47
C ASP A 428 -15.61 -20.93 50.11
N SER A 429 -16.39 -20.64 49.06
CA SER A 429 -16.17 -21.14 47.69
C SER A 429 -15.33 -20.19 46.82
N GLY A 430 -14.45 -19.40 47.45
CA GLY A 430 -13.81 -18.22 46.86
C GLY A 430 -12.87 -18.49 45.68
N PHE A 431 -12.15 -19.62 45.68
CA PHE A 431 -11.10 -19.86 44.70
C PHE A 431 -11.61 -20.04 43.26
N TRP A 432 -12.57 -20.95 43.04
CA TRP A 432 -13.10 -21.21 41.70
C TRP A 432 -13.92 -20.05 41.14
N LYS A 433 -14.58 -19.29 42.02
CA LYS A 433 -15.25 -18.04 41.63
C LYS A 433 -14.26 -16.95 41.26
N GLY A 434 -13.14 -16.86 41.99
CA GLY A 434 -12.02 -16.00 41.64
C GLY A 434 -11.44 -16.37 40.27
N ALA A 435 -11.09 -17.63 40.06
CA ALA A 435 -10.54 -18.11 38.78
C ALA A 435 -11.50 -17.88 37.61
N TYR A 436 -12.80 -18.17 37.77
CA TYR A 436 -13.83 -17.86 36.77
C TYR A 436 -13.91 -16.35 36.48
N TYR A 437 -13.90 -15.52 37.52
CA TYR A 437 -13.89 -14.06 37.37
C TYR A 437 -12.63 -13.57 36.64
N TYR A 438 -11.45 -14.11 36.94
CA TYR A 438 -10.21 -13.79 36.22
C TYR A 438 -10.27 -14.22 34.75
N ILE A 439 -10.73 -15.44 34.45
CA ILE A 439 -10.90 -15.89 33.06
C ILE A 439 -11.92 -15.01 32.32
N GLU A 440 -13.03 -14.67 32.98
CA GLU A 440 -14.06 -13.83 32.41
C GLU A 440 -13.56 -12.39 32.17
N GLU A 441 -12.85 -11.80 33.13
CA GLU A 441 -12.33 -10.42 33.09
C GLU A 441 -11.19 -10.25 32.07
N TYR A 442 -10.26 -11.21 31.98
CA TYR A 442 -9.04 -11.06 31.18
C TYR A 442 -9.06 -11.80 29.84
N PHE A 443 -9.91 -12.83 29.66
CA PHE A 443 -9.99 -13.57 28.39
C PHE A 443 -11.33 -13.42 27.68
N VAL A 444 -12.45 -13.52 28.40
CA VAL A 444 -13.79 -13.43 27.78
C VAL A 444 -14.17 -11.97 27.51
N ASN A 445 -13.91 -11.08 28.47
CA ASN A 445 -14.20 -9.66 28.35
C ASN A 445 -13.43 -8.98 27.21
N PRO A 446 -12.14 -9.29 26.98
CA PRO A 446 -11.37 -8.74 25.86
C PRO A 446 -11.51 -9.57 24.58
N SER A 447 -12.44 -10.55 24.51
CA SER A 447 -12.57 -11.47 23.36
C SER A 447 -12.75 -10.78 22.01
N HIS A 448 -13.26 -9.55 21.97
CA HIS A 448 -13.34 -8.76 20.74
C HIS A 448 -11.96 -8.35 20.21
N TYR A 449 -10.96 -8.10 21.07
CA TYR A 449 -9.58 -7.83 20.65
C TYR A 449 -8.90 -9.10 20.11
N TRP A 450 -9.17 -10.27 20.70
CA TRP A 450 -8.71 -11.55 20.15
C TRP A 450 -9.30 -11.82 18.76
N ILE A 451 -10.57 -11.47 18.54
CA ILE A 451 -11.19 -11.56 17.21
C ILE A 451 -10.56 -10.54 16.25
N LEU A 452 -10.24 -9.33 16.70
CA LEU A 452 -9.52 -8.35 15.87
C LEU A 452 -8.13 -8.83 15.46
N LEU A 453 -7.38 -9.44 16.38
CA LEU A 453 -6.10 -10.08 16.06
C LEU A 453 -6.29 -11.21 15.05
N ALA A 454 -7.32 -12.04 15.22
CA ALA A 454 -7.65 -13.07 14.23
C ALA A 454 -8.02 -12.48 12.87
N ILE A 455 -8.74 -11.34 12.81
CA ILE A 455 -9.03 -10.62 11.57
C ILE A 455 -7.74 -10.19 10.89
N LEU A 456 -6.78 -9.62 11.63
CA LEU A 456 -5.48 -9.24 11.09
C LEU A 456 -4.74 -10.45 10.53
N LEU A 457 -4.62 -11.52 11.31
CA LEU A 457 -3.91 -12.74 10.90
C LEU A 457 -4.55 -13.36 9.66
N ILE A 458 -5.88 -13.52 9.62
CA ILE A 458 -6.58 -14.06 8.45
C ILE A 458 -6.42 -13.13 7.24
N SER A 459 -6.49 -11.82 7.45
CA SER A 459 -6.31 -10.83 6.37
C SER A 459 -4.92 -10.90 5.75
N ILE A 460 -3.88 -11.06 6.57
CA ILE A 460 -2.50 -11.21 6.08
C ILE A 460 -2.33 -12.56 5.40
N LEU A 461 -2.69 -13.67 6.06
CA LEU A 461 -2.44 -15.02 5.57
C LEU A 461 -3.20 -15.40 4.30
N PHE A 462 -4.44 -14.92 4.14
CA PHE A 462 -5.30 -15.33 3.03
C PHE A 462 -5.48 -14.26 1.95
N PHE A 463 -5.21 -13.00 2.25
CA PHE A 463 -5.47 -11.89 1.34
C PHE A 463 -4.27 -10.94 1.15
N ASN A 464 -3.15 -11.21 1.83
CA ASN A 464 -1.97 -10.33 1.86
C ASN A 464 -2.33 -8.87 2.13
N ARG A 465 -3.26 -8.62 3.06
CA ARG A 465 -3.71 -7.25 3.40
C ARG A 465 -3.56 -6.98 4.86
N LEU A 466 -3.02 -5.81 5.17
CA LEU A 466 -3.05 -5.31 6.54
C LEU A 466 -4.42 -4.70 6.86
N VAL A 467 -4.92 -4.99 8.06
CA VAL A 467 -6.09 -4.33 8.66
C VAL A 467 -5.58 -3.42 9.75
N ASN A 468 -5.94 -2.13 9.74
CA ASN A 468 -5.61 -1.22 10.84
C ASN A 468 -6.47 -1.55 12.07
N VAL A 469 -6.01 -2.57 12.81
CA VAL A 469 -6.71 -3.09 13.98
C VAL A 469 -6.75 -2.06 15.10
N MET A 470 -5.74 -1.19 15.21
CA MET A 470 -5.66 -0.19 16.27
C MET A 470 -6.77 0.84 16.16
N ALA A 471 -6.98 1.42 14.98
CA ALA A 471 -8.07 2.38 14.74
C ALA A 471 -9.44 1.74 15.03
N ILE A 472 -9.64 0.49 14.61
CA ILE A 472 -10.86 -0.26 14.90
C ILE A 472 -11.02 -0.52 16.40
N ALA A 473 -9.95 -0.91 17.08
CA ALA A 473 -9.93 -1.14 18.52
C ALA A 473 -10.31 0.12 19.30
N ILE A 474 -9.79 1.29 18.90
CA ILE A 474 -10.13 2.60 19.49
C ILE A 474 -11.62 2.91 19.29
N ILE A 475 -12.15 2.71 18.08
CA ILE A 475 -13.59 2.89 17.81
C ILE A 475 -14.44 1.96 18.67
N LEU A 476 -14.08 0.68 18.76
CA LEU A 476 -14.80 -0.29 19.58
C LEU A 476 -14.74 0.06 21.06
N ALA A 477 -13.59 0.52 21.56
CA ALA A 477 -13.45 0.98 22.93
C ALA A 477 -14.33 2.21 23.22
N ALA A 478 -14.39 3.16 22.29
CA ALA A 478 -15.27 4.33 22.39
C ALA A 478 -16.76 3.93 22.38
N ILE A 479 -17.15 2.96 21.55
CA ILE A 479 -18.51 2.41 21.53
C ILE A 479 -18.82 1.70 22.87
N ASP A 480 -17.93 0.83 23.37
CA ASP A 480 -18.10 0.12 24.65
C ASP A 480 -18.29 1.10 25.81
N PHE A 481 -17.41 2.10 25.89
CA PHE A 481 -17.46 3.14 26.93
C PHE A 481 -18.81 3.88 26.93
N SER A 482 -19.25 4.29 25.75
CA SER A 482 -20.43 5.14 25.60
C SER A 482 -21.72 4.39 25.86
N ILE A 483 -21.76 3.11 25.49
CA ILE A 483 -22.88 2.26 25.83
C ILE A 483 -22.95 2.04 27.36
N ARG A 484 -21.81 1.83 28.04
CA ARG A 484 -21.79 1.75 29.51
C ARG A 484 -22.27 3.04 30.17
N ALA A 485 -21.85 4.19 29.66
CA ALA A 485 -22.25 5.50 30.16
C ALA A 485 -23.77 5.72 30.01
N LEU A 486 -24.29 5.46 28.80
CA LEU A 486 -25.73 5.56 28.51
C LEU A 486 -26.55 4.63 29.40
N TYR A 487 -26.11 3.39 29.58
CA TYR A 487 -26.78 2.42 30.44
C TYR A 487 -26.83 2.88 31.90
N LYS A 488 -25.73 3.43 32.43
CA LYS A 488 -25.69 4.03 33.78
C LYS A 488 -26.66 5.22 33.91
N ALA A 489 -26.86 5.98 32.84
CA ALA A 489 -27.77 7.12 32.84
C ALA A 489 -29.26 6.72 32.77
N ILE A 490 -29.60 5.60 32.12
CA ILE A 490 -30.99 5.11 32.01
C ILE A 490 -31.46 4.44 33.31
N ILE A 491 -30.55 3.85 34.08
CA ILE A 491 -30.89 3.11 35.31
C ILE A 491 -30.95 4.01 36.55
N LYS A 492 -30.23 5.13 36.53
CA LYS A 492 -30.42 6.19 37.52
C LYS A 492 -31.72 6.93 37.22
#